data_AF-A0A1G0EJ23-F1
#
_entry.id   AF-A0A1G0EJ23-F1
#
_cell.length_a   1.000
_cell.length_b   1.000
_cell.length_c   1.000
_cell.angle_alpha   90.00
_cell.angle_beta   90.00
_cell.angle_gamma   90.00
#
_symmetry.space_group_name_H-M   'P 1'
#
loop_
_entity.id
_entity.type
_entity.pdbx_description
1 polymer ?
#
loop_
_entity_poly.entity_id
_entity_poly.type
_entity_poly.pdbx_seq_one_letter_code
_entity_poly.pdbx_strand_id
1 'polypeptide(L)'
;MIQNILELWYWMIVLAIMAGAAVYFAVCYVRNLWRTLNNRLPDEHSALSAERIREPYSKRMVIVHWLSLALLVAAWYLGDTLVDERNEKSATMAGYLAHALVGGAVLIATIMRMIYRSLDNIPQPVSNSLMGMIAKEIHQTLYFLLVLLPLTGFMTLLTSGVGVALVTIDAKLLPEKYSGPSAMAHVTHDTLMTVLMAVAAAHILGAFWHQFIIKDGLLGRMSLRRKGRRPV
;
A
#
# COMPACT_ATOMS: atom_id res chain seq x y z
N MET A 1 -17.47 25.26 -19.65
CA MET A 1 -16.21 25.13 -20.43
C MET A 1 -15.00 24.85 -19.53
N ILE A 2 -14.76 25.62 -18.46
CA ILE A 2 -13.62 25.41 -17.54
C ILE A 2 -13.70 24.08 -16.76
N GLN A 3 -14.90 23.63 -16.35
CA GLN A 3 -15.07 22.33 -15.66
C GLN A 3 -14.66 21.13 -16.51
N ASN A 4 -14.96 21.13 -17.82
CA ASN A 4 -14.55 20.06 -18.73
C ASN A 4 -13.03 20.03 -18.94
N ILE A 5 -12.37 21.20 -18.86
CA ILE A 5 -10.91 21.29 -18.97
C ILE A 5 -10.25 20.72 -17.72
N LEU A 6 -10.75 21.05 -16.52
CA LEU A 6 -10.25 20.50 -15.26
C LEU A 6 -10.47 18.98 -15.16
N GLU A 7 -11.61 18.46 -15.66
CA GLU A 7 -11.82 17.01 -15.79
C GLU A 7 -10.82 16.36 -16.75
N LEU A 8 -10.52 17.01 -17.88
CA LEU A 8 -9.58 16.46 -18.84
C LEU A 8 -8.16 16.39 -18.25
N TRP A 9 -7.72 17.45 -17.57
CA TRP A 9 -6.44 17.48 -16.86
C TRP A 9 -6.38 16.48 -15.71
N TYR A 10 -7.48 16.32 -14.96
CA TYR A 10 -7.64 15.27 -13.96
C TYR A 10 -7.36 13.90 -14.56
N TRP A 11 -8.00 13.58 -15.69
CA TRP A 11 -7.85 12.28 -16.32
C TRP A 11 -6.46 12.09 -16.90
N MET A 12 -5.86 13.14 -17.48
CA MET A 12 -4.48 13.06 -17.98
C MET A 12 -3.47 12.82 -16.86
N ILE A 13 -3.61 13.48 -15.70
CA ILE A 13 -2.70 13.29 -14.56
C ILE A 13 -2.91 11.91 -13.93
N VAL A 14 -4.17 11.50 -13.71
CA VAL A 14 -4.49 10.17 -13.19
C VAL A 14 -3.97 9.10 -14.15
N LEU A 15 -4.21 9.23 -15.45
CA LEU A 15 -3.66 8.31 -16.46
C LEU A 15 -2.15 8.32 -16.47
N ALA A 16 -1.49 9.48 -16.36
CA ALA A 16 -0.03 9.56 -16.34
C ALA A 16 0.57 8.88 -15.11
N ILE A 17 -0.02 9.07 -13.92
CA ILE A 17 0.44 8.42 -12.69
C ILE A 17 0.12 6.92 -12.70
N MET A 18 -1.08 6.54 -13.15
CA MET A 18 -1.48 5.14 -13.34
C MET A 18 -0.56 4.44 -14.35
N ALA A 19 -0.25 5.10 -15.46
CA ALA A 19 0.68 4.60 -16.46
C ALA A 19 2.11 4.53 -15.90
N GLY A 20 2.57 5.53 -15.15
CA GLY A 20 3.88 5.53 -14.51
C GLY A 20 4.03 4.40 -13.49
N ALA A 21 3.03 4.21 -12.63
CA ALA A 21 2.97 3.09 -11.71
C ALA A 21 2.92 1.76 -12.47
N ALA A 22 2.00 1.61 -13.44
CA ALA A 22 1.86 0.41 -14.26
C ALA A 22 3.16 0.07 -15.00
N VAL A 23 3.85 1.06 -15.58
CA VAL A 23 5.15 0.89 -16.24
C VAL A 23 6.21 0.48 -15.22
N TYR A 24 6.28 1.11 -14.06
CA TYR A 24 7.22 0.71 -13.00
C TYR A 24 6.98 -0.75 -12.57
N PHE A 25 5.72 -1.14 -12.35
CA PHE A 25 5.36 -2.51 -11.98
C PHE A 25 5.60 -3.50 -13.12
N ALA A 26 5.31 -3.13 -14.37
CA ALA A 26 5.58 -3.96 -15.55
C ALA A 26 7.08 -4.17 -15.75
N VAL A 27 7.90 -3.12 -15.63
CA VAL A 27 9.37 -3.22 -15.70
C VAL A 27 9.90 -4.09 -14.56
N CYS A 28 9.40 -3.91 -13.33
CA CYS A 28 9.78 -4.76 -12.21
C CYS A 28 9.35 -6.21 -12.41
N TYR A 29 8.16 -6.44 -12.97
CA TYR A 29 7.62 -7.76 -13.26
C TYR A 29 8.45 -8.48 -14.33
N VAL A 30 8.67 -7.84 -15.49
CA VAL A 30 9.47 -8.38 -16.60
C VAL A 30 10.91 -8.65 -16.16
N ARG A 31 11.55 -7.71 -15.46
CA ARG A 31 12.91 -7.91 -14.92
C ARG A 31 12.98 -9.12 -13.99
N ASN A 32 11.96 -9.32 -13.15
CA ASN A 32 11.94 -10.43 -12.20
C ASN A 32 11.58 -11.77 -12.87
N LEU A 33 10.67 -11.74 -13.86
CA LEU A 33 10.34 -12.90 -14.69
C LEU A 33 11.56 -13.36 -15.48
N TRP A 34 12.27 -12.43 -16.12
CA TRP A 34 13.54 -12.70 -16.80
C TRP A 34 14.53 -13.37 -15.85
N ARG A 35 14.78 -12.81 -14.66
CA ARG A 35 15.68 -13.44 -13.68
C ARG A 35 15.26 -14.85 -13.29
N THR A 36 13.96 -15.09 -13.12
CA THR A 36 13.43 -16.40 -12.73
C THR A 36 13.60 -17.43 -13.84
N LEU A 37 13.41 -17.03 -15.09
CA LEU A 37 13.61 -17.89 -16.25
C LEU A 37 15.10 -18.17 -16.51
N ASN A 38 15.96 -17.18 -16.26
CA ASN A 38 17.40 -17.25 -16.58
C ASN A 38 18.26 -17.89 -15.46
N ASN A 39 17.81 -17.86 -14.20
CA ASN A 39 18.50 -18.53 -13.09
C ASN A 39 18.03 -20.00 -12.96
N ARG A 40 18.37 -20.82 -13.94
CA ARG A 40 18.33 -22.29 -13.85
C ARG A 40 19.76 -22.85 -13.76
N LEU A 41 20.41 -22.68 -12.61
CA LEU A 41 21.59 -23.48 -12.26
C LEU A 41 21.46 -23.89 -10.78
N PRO A 42 21.33 -25.20 -10.48
CA PRO A 42 21.44 -25.70 -9.11
C PRO A 42 22.91 -25.88 -8.74
N ASP A 43 23.38 -25.27 -7.65
CA ASP A 43 24.70 -25.59 -7.07
C ASP A 43 24.81 -25.45 -5.52
N GLU A 44 25.40 -26.50 -4.93
CA GLU A 44 25.92 -26.90 -3.61
C GLU A 44 25.50 -26.32 -2.24
N HIS A 45 24.93 -25.13 -2.10
CA HIS A 45 24.85 -24.48 -0.77
C HIS A 45 23.52 -24.64 -0.01
N SER A 46 23.05 -25.87 0.23
CA SER A 46 21.74 -26.14 0.88
C SER A 46 21.62 -25.61 2.32
N ALA A 47 22.71 -25.60 3.10
CA ALA A 47 22.72 -25.08 4.47
C ALA A 47 22.82 -23.54 4.53
N LEU A 48 23.69 -22.93 3.71
CA LEU A 48 23.81 -21.47 3.62
C LEU A 48 22.58 -20.82 2.98
N SER A 49 21.86 -21.53 2.10
CA SER A 49 20.58 -21.06 1.56
C SER A 49 19.47 -21.10 2.61
N ALA A 50 19.40 -22.15 3.44
CA ALA A 50 18.45 -22.24 4.55
C ALA A 50 18.68 -21.18 5.64
N GLU A 51 19.94 -20.76 5.87
CA GLU A 51 20.27 -19.66 6.79
C GLU A 51 19.91 -18.29 6.19
N ARG A 52 20.17 -18.07 4.89
CA ARG A 52 19.80 -16.83 4.16
C ARG A 52 18.29 -16.64 4.03
N ILE A 53 17.53 -17.73 4.01
CA ILE A 53 16.05 -17.74 4.09
C ILE A 53 15.55 -17.33 5.49
N ARG A 54 16.39 -17.23 6.52
CA ARG A 54 15.92 -16.77 7.85
C ARG A 54 16.43 -15.37 8.19
N GLU A 55 17.12 -14.72 7.26
CA GLU A 55 17.59 -13.36 7.48
C GLU A 55 16.41 -12.39 7.64
N PRO A 56 16.39 -11.61 8.74
CA PRO A 56 15.36 -10.62 8.94
C PRO A 56 15.57 -9.43 7.99
N TYR A 57 14.46 -8.74 7.69
CA TYR A 57 14.53 -7.45 7.02
C TYR A 57 15.31 -6.44 7.87
N SER A 58 15.81 -5.39 7.23
CA SER A 58 16.43 -4.28 7.96
C SER A 58 15.45 -3.68 8.98
N LYS A 59 15.99 -3.15 10.08
CA LYS A 59 15.16 -2.54 11.13
C LYS A 59 14.25 -1.43 10.58
N ARG A 60 14.78 -0.57 9.70
CA ARG A 60 14.01 0.51 9.06
C ARG A 60 12.84 -0.03 8.23
N MET A 61 13.04 -1.12 7.48
CA MET A 61 11.99 -1.76 6.69
C MET A 61 10.89 -2.35 7.58
N VAL A 62 11.28 -2.98 8.71
CA VAL A 62 10.35 -3.55 9.69
C VAL A 62 9.55 -2.45 10.39
N ILE A 63 10.21 -1.39 10.86
CA ILE A 63 9.55 -0.25 11.52
C ILE A 63 8.53 0.39 10.58
N VAL A 64 8.93 0.72 9.35
CA VAL A 64 8.00 1.35 8.41
C VAL A 64 6.89 0.40 8.01
N HIS A 65 7.12 -0.93 7.91
CA HIS A 65 6.03 -1.88 7.65
C HIS A 65 4.95 -1.86 8.74
N TRP A 66 5.33 -1.95 10.01
CA TRP A 66 4.37 -1.93 11.12
C TRP A 66 3.73 -0.55 11.29
N LEU A 67 4.48 0.53 11.06
CA LEU A 67 3.92 1.88 11.02
C LEU A 67 2.89 2.03 9.89
N SER A 68 3.19 1.54 8.69
CA SER A 68 2.24 1.54 7.57
C SER A 68 0.96 0.78 7.91
N LEU A 69 1.06 -0.36 8.61
CA LEU A 69 -0.11 -1.11 9.06
C LEU A 69 -0.96 -0.29 10.04
N ALA A 70 -0.33 0.32 11.05
CA ALA A 70 -1.04 1.14 12.03
C ALA A 70 -1.71 2.36 11.38
N LEU A 71 -1.00 3.05 10.48
CA LEU A 71 -1.53 4.17 9.72
C LEU A 71 -2.68 3.74 8.80
N LEU A 72 -2.57 2.59 8.14
CA LEU A 72 -3.64 2.07 7.27
C LEU A 72 -4.91 1.76 8.06
N VAL A 73 -4.79 1.10 9.22
CA VAL A 73 -5.94 0.82 10.09
C VAL A 73 -6.58 2.12 10.60
N ALA A 74 -5.78 3.09 11.00
CA ALA A 74 -6.29 4.40 11.41
C ALA A 74 -6.97 5.15 10.25
N ALA A 75 -6.38 5.15 9.05
CA ALA A 75 -6.96 5.76 7.87
C ALA A 75 -8.30 5.11 7.50
N TRP A 76 -8.37 3.77 7.52
CA TRP A 76 -9.59 3.02 7.28
C TRP A 76 -10.70 3.42 8.25
N TYR A 77 -10.41 3.35 9.55
CA TYR A 77 -11.37 3.67 10.61
C TYR A 77 -11.89 5.11 10.49
N LEU A 78 -10.99 6.08 10.29
CA LEU A 78 -11.37 7.47 10.08
C LEU A 78 -12.20 7.65 8.81
N GLY A 79 -11.87 6.95 7.72
CA GLY A 79 -12.59 7.04 6.45
C GLY A 79 -14.01 6.48 6.57
N ASP A 80 -14.15 5.33 7.22
CA ASP A 80 -15.44 4.68 7.50
C ASP A 80 -16.33 5.58 8.38
N THR A 81 -15.74 6.15 9.45
CA THR A 81 -16.43 7.11 10.33
C THR A 81 -16.93 8.33 9.54
N LEU A 82 -16.16 8.85 8.60
CA LEU A 82 -16.59 9.98 7.75
C LEU A 82 -17.74 9.64 6.81
N VAL A 83 -17.90 8.37 6.40
CA VAL A 83 -19.07 7.94 5.64
C VAL A 83 -20.32 8.04 6.50
N ASP A 84 -20.26 7.51 7.73
CA ASP A 84 -21.37 7.55 8.68
C ASP A 84 -21.71 8.99 9.08
N GLU A 85 -20.72 9.78 9.47
CA GLU A 85 -20.91 11.18 9.87
C GLU A 85 -21.52 12.03 8.73
N ARG A 86 -21.16 11.74 7.47
CA ARG A 86 -21.76 12.43 6.31
C ARG A 86 -23.22 12.03 6.13
N ASN A 87 -23.56 10.75 6.31
CA ASN A 87 -24.95 10.27 6.24
C ASN A 87 -25.83 10.87 7.35
N GLU A 88 -25.25 11.08 8.54
CA GLU A 88 -25.91 11.66 9.71
C GLU A 88 -25.86 13.20 9.75
N LYS A 89 -25.16 13.83 8.80
CA LYS A 89 -24.90 15.29 8.76
C LYS A 89 -24.17 15.81 10.01
N SER A 90 -23.31 14.99 10.59
CA SER A 90 -22.48 15.28 11.77
C SER A 90 -20.99 15.43 11.44
N ALA A 91 -20.63 15.35 10.15
CA ALA A 91 -19.24 15.38 9.70
C ALA A 91 -18.48 16.64 10.12
N THR A 92 -17.27 16.43 10.66
CA THR A 92 -16.44 17.51 11.20
C THR A 92 -15.21 17.80 10.34
N MET A 93 -14.75 19.05 10.38
CA MET A 93 -13.48 19.43 9.75
C MET A 93 -12.29 18.65 10.31
N ALA A 94 -12.30 18.39 11.62
CA ALA A 94 -11.24 17.65 12.28
C ALA A 94 -11.15 16.20 11.77
N GLY A 95 -12.29 15.53 11.57
CA GLY A 95 -12.33 14.18 11.00
C GLY A 95 -11.73 14.13 9.59
N TYR A 96 -12.17 15.04 8.71
CA TYR A 96 -11.65 15.12 7.34
C TYR A 96 -10.15 15.43 7.31
N LEU A 97 -9.68 16.37 8.14
CA LEU A 97 -8.26 16.70 8.23
C LEU A 97 -7.44 15.51 8.75
N ALA A 98 -7.91 14.83 9.79
CA ALA A 98 -7.25 13.65 10.35
C ALA A 98 -7.13 12.54 9.30
N HIS A 99 -8.23 12.21 8.61
CA HIS A 99 -8.22 11.19 7.56
C HIS A 99 -7.25 11.56 6.42
N ALA A 100 -7.29 12.81 5.94
CA ALA A 100 -6.40 13.28 4.87
C ALA A 100 -4.91 13.21 5.27
N LEU A 101 -4.57 13.63 6.50
CA LEU A 101 -3.19 13.58 7.00
C LEU A 101 -2.70 12.15 7.19
N VAL A 102 -3.51 11.27 7.78
CA VAL A 102 -3.15 9.87 7.98
C VAL A 102 -3.04 9.13 6.64
N GLY A 103 -3.95 9.38 5.69
CA GLY A 103 -3.86 8.85 4.33
C GLY A 103 -2.61 9.31 3.58
N GLY A 104 -2.25 10.60 3.72
CA GLY A 104 -0.99 11.12 3.20
C GLY A 104 0.23 10.47 3.85
N ALA A 105 0.19 10.21 5.17
CA ALA A 105 1.25 9.50 5.88
C ALA A 105 1.40 8.04 5.40
N VAL A 106 0.31 7.35 5.03
CA VAL A 106 0.36 6.02 4.39
C VAL A 106 1.12 6.07 3.06
N LEU A 107 0.88 7.09 2.23
CA LEU A 107 1.61 7.27 0.97
C LEU A 107 3.11 7.48 1.20
N ILE A 108 3.47 8.37 2.13
CA ILE A 108 4.86 8.65 2.50
C ILE A 108 5.54 7.37 3.02
N ALA A 109 4.90 6.66 3.94
CA ALA A 109 5.43 5.40 4.46
C ALA A 109 5.61 4.36 3.35
N THR A 110 4.68 4.29 2.39
CA THR A 110 4.78 3.39 1.23
C THR A 110 5.97 3.73 0.34
N ILE A 111 6.20 5.01 0.04
CA ILE A 111 7.36 5.50 -0.71
C ILE A 111 8.66 5.15 0.04
N MET A 112 8.71 5.40 1.35
CA MET A 112 9.86 5.02 2.18
C MET A 112 10.13 3.51 2.11
N ARG A 113 9.09 2.65 2.14
CA ARG A 113 9.26 1.20 1.96
C ARG A 113 9.81 0.84 0.59
N MET A 114 9.39 1.52 -0.48
CA MET A 114 9.93 1.29 -1.82
C MET A 114 11.41 1.67 -1.90
N ILE A 115 11.77 2.83 -1.33
CA ILE A 115 13.17 3.29 -1.24
C ILE A 115 14.00 2.29 -0.43
N TYR A 116 13.60 1.95 0.79
CA TYR A 116 14.33 0.99 1.63
C TYR A 116 14.43 -0.39 0.98
N ARG A 117 13.38 -0.85 0.30
CA ARG A 117 13.46 -2.10 -0.46
C ARG A 117 14.52 -2.04 -1.58
N SER A 118 14.73 -0.88 -2.20
CA SER A 118 15.75 -0.71 -3.24
C SER A 118 17.17 -0.56 -2.70
N LEU A 119 17.33 -0.03 -1.49
CA LEU A 119 18.63 0.23 -0.85
C LEU A 119 19.11 -0.91 0.04
N ASP A 120 18.20 -1.72 0.57
CA ASP A 120 18.49 -2.73 1.59
C ASP A 120 18.65 -4.12 0.96
N ASN A 121 19.48 -4.96 1.58
CA ASN A 121 19.54 -6.37 1.22
C ASN A 121 18.18 -7.03 1.50
N ILE A 122 17.47 -7.41 0.44
CA ILE A 122 16.20 -8.12 0.53
C ILE A 122 16.50 -9.61 0.79
N PRO A 123 15.97 -10.21 1.87
CA PRO A 123 16.10 -11.64 2.11
C PRO A 123 15.59 -12.45 0.91
N GLN A 124 16.26 -13.56 0.61
CA GLN A 124 15.88 -14.43 -0.50
C GLN A 124 14.44 -14.94 -0.32
N PRO A 125 13.67 -15.07 -1.41
CA PRO A 125 12.34 -15.68 -1.36
C PRO A 125 12.43 -17.10 -0.79
N VAL A 126 11.42 -17.51 -0.02
CA VAL A 126 11.39 -18.82 0.66
C VAL A 126 11.41 -19.97 -0.36
N SER A 127 10.80 -19.79 -1.53
CA SER A 127 10.86 -20.74 -2.65
C SER A 127 10.39 -20.09 -3.96
N ASN A 128 10.76 -20.68 -5.10
CA ASN A 128 10.17 -20.38 -6.42
C ASN A 128 8.91 -21.23 -6.68
N SER A 129 8.21 -21.66 -5.63
CA SER A 129 6.97 -22.43 -5.74
C SER A 129 5.80 -21.56 -6.22
N LEU A 130 4.68 -22.19 -6.58
CA LEU A 130 3.42 -21.48 -6.87
C LEU A 130 3.04 -20.50 -5.75
N MET A 131 3.21 -20.91 -4.49
CA MET A 131 2.95 -20.06 -3.33
C MET A 131 3.92 -18.86 -3.25
N GLY A 132 5.18 -19.05 -3.63
CA GLY A 132 6.14 -17.95 -3.76
C GLY A 132 5.75 -16.94 -4.84
N MET A 133 5.22 -17.40 -5.98
CA MET A 133 4.71 -16.53 -7.03
C MET A 133 3.47 -15.75 -6.56
N ILE A 134 2.49 -16.42 -5.95
CA ILE A 134 1.28 -15.79 -5.40
C ILE A 134 1.67 -14.73 -4.36
N ALA A 135 2.58 -15.05 -3.44
CA ALA A 135 3.05 -14.10 -2.44
C ALA A 135 3.69 -12.87 -3.08
N LYS A 136 4.47 -13.04 -4.16
CA LYS A 136 5.06 -11.92 -4.89
C LYS A 136 3.97 -11.02 -5.51
N GLU A 137 2.98 -11.62 -6.19
CA GLU A 137 1.89 -10.86 -6.82
C GLU A 137 1.08 -10.09 -5.77
N ILE A 138 0.72 -10.74 -4.64
CA ILE A 138 0.05 -10.06 -3.51
C ILE A 138 0.85 -8.83 -3.06
N HIS A 139 2.17 -8.95 -2.86
CA HIS A 139 2.98 -7.80 -2.46
C HIS A 139 2.99 -6.69 -3.52
N GLN A 140 3.09 -7.03 -4.81
CA GLN A 140 3.06 -6.04 -5.89
C GLN A 140 1.72 -5.31 -5.95
N THR A 141 0.61 -6.05 -5.86
CA THR A 141 -0.74 -5.49 -5.78
C THR A 141 -0.90 -4.58 -4.56
N LEU A 142 -0.42 -4.99 -3.38
CA LEU A 142 -0.47 -4.15 -2.18
C LEU A 142 0.29 -2.83 -2.37
N TYR A 143 1.50 -2.85 -2.95
CA TYR A 143 2.23 -1.61 -3.22
C TYR A 143 1.48 -0.70 -4.21
N PHE A 144 0.90 -1.28 -5.27
CA PHE A 144 0.13 -0.52 -6.24
C PHE A 144 -1.09 0.14 -5.59
N LEU A 145 -1.87 -0.62 -4.82
CA LEU A 145 -3.06 -0.12 -4.12
C LEU A 145 -2.72 0.93 -3.07
N LEU A 146 -1.66 0.72 -2.28
CA LEU A 146 -1.22 1.67 -1.24
C LEU A 146 -0.70 3.00 -1.80
N VAL A 147 -0.29 3.04 -3.07
CA VAL A 147 0.02 4.30 -3.76
C VAL A 147 -1.25 4.91 -4.36
N LEU A 148 -2.06 4.11 -5.04
CA LEU A 148 -3.21 4.61 -5.78
C LEU A 148 -4.35 5.11 -4.87
N LEU A 149 -4.57 4.43 -3.74
CA LEU A 149 -5.62 4.79 -2.78
C LEU A 149 -5.48 6.23 -2.26
N PRO A 150 -4.35 6.66 -1.66
CA PRO A 150 -4.20 8.04 -1.20
C PRO A 150 -4.20 9.06 -2.34
N LEU A 151 -3.75 8.70 -3.56
CA LEU A 151 -3.84 9.58 -4.72
C LEU A 151 -5.31 9.86 -5.10
N THR A 152 -6.16 8.85 -5.16
CA THR A 152 -7.60 9.03 -5.43
C THR A 152 -8.30 9.81 -4.32
N GLY A 153 -7.88 9.65 -3.06
CA GLY A 153 -8.33 10.46 -1.93
C GLY A 153 -7.94 11.94 -2.08
N PHE A 154 -6.68 12.19 -2.47
CA PHE A 154 -6.20 13.55 -2.78
C PHE A 154 -6.97 14.17 -3.95
N MET A 155 -7.29 13.39 -4.98
CA MET A 155 -8.13 13.88 -6.07
C MET A 155 -9.55 14.23 -5.62
N THR A 156 -10.13 13.46 -4.70
CA THR A 156 -11.42 13.81 -4.07
C THR A 156 -11.33 15.15 -3.35
N LEU A 157 -10.22 15.42 -2.66
CA LEU A 157 -9.96 16.70 -2.01
C LEU A 157 -9.92 17.87 -3.01
N LEU A 158 -9.20 17.70 -4.12
CA LEU A 158 -9.02 18.73 -5.15
C LEU A 158 -10.29 19.02 -5.96
N THR A 159 -11.17 18.03 -6.11
CA THR A 159 -12.33 18.11 -7.01
C THR A 159 -13.66 18.31 -6.29
N SER A 160 -13.66 18.38 -4.96
CA SER A 160 -14.86 18.57 -4.12
C SER A 160 -14.75 19.82 -3.24
N GLY A 161 -15.85 20.13 -2.54
CA GLY A 161 -15.86 21.19 -1.53
C GLY A 161 -14.93 20.94 -0.33
N VAL A 162 -14.45 19.70 -0.12
CA VAL A 162 -13.59 19.34 1.03
C VAL A 162 -12.28 20.13 1.01
N GLY A 163 -11.65 20.31 -0.16
CA GLY A 163 -10.40 21.07 -0.25
C GLY A 163 -10.57 22.52 0.19
N VAL A 164 -11.64 23.18 -0.28
CA VAL A 164 -11.97 24.55 0.11
C VAL A 164 -12.32 24.60 1.60
N ALA A 165 -13.16 23.67 2.08
CA ALA A 165 -13.55 23.54 3.48
C ALA A 165 -12.35 23.46 4.43
N LEU A 166 -11.31 22.70 4.07
CA LEU A 166 -10.09 22.57 4.88
C LEU A 166 -9.27 23.85 4.91
N VAL A 167 -9.16 24.56 3.78
CA VAL A 167 -8.41 25.81 3.69
C VAL A 167 -9.12 26.95 4.42
N THR A 168 -10.44 27.03 4.31
CA THR A 168 -11.24 28.09 4.95
C THR A 168 -11.71 27.74 6.35
N ILE A 169 -11.49 26.50 6.80
CA ILE A 169 -11.96 25.95 8.07
C ILE A 169 -13.49 26.14 8.20
N ASP A 170 -14.22 25.82 7.15
CA ASP A 170 -15.68 25.95 7.10
C ASP A 170 -16.35 24.59 6.81
N ALA A 171 -16.91 23.99 7.86
CA ALA A 171 -17.61 22.71 7.78
C ALA A 171 -18.83 22.75 6.85
N LYS A 172 -19.43 23.93 6.61
CA LYS A 172 -20.61 24.06 5.73
C LYS A 172 -20.30 23.77 4.27
N LEU A 173 -19.02 23.82 3.89
CA LEU A 173 -18.55 23.52 2.54
C LEU A 173 -18.28 22.02 2.35
N LEU A 174 -18.39 21.20 3.40
CA LEU A 174 -18.27 19.74 3.28
C LEU A 174 -19.45 19.19 2.47
N PRO A 175 -19.20 18.36 1.46
CA PRO A 175 -20.25 17.81 0.63
C PRO A 175 -21.04 16.72 1.39
N GLU A 176 -22.37 16.86 1.46
CA GLU A 176 -23.25 15.75 1.90
C GLU A 176 -23.21 14.57 0.90
N LYS A 177 -23.02 14.88 -0.39
CA LYS A 177 -22.86 13.90 -1.46
C LYS A 177 -21.83 14.39 -2.45
N TYR A 178 -21.02 13.47 -2.97
CA TYR A 178 -20.09 13.77 -4.05
C TYR A 178 -20.81 13.74 -5.39
N SER A 179 -20.56 14.75 -6.23
CA SER A 179 -21.16 14.89 -7.56
C SER A 179 -20.13 15.39 -8.56
N GLY A 180 -20.40 15.18 -9.85
CA GLY A 180 -19.50 15.59 -10.93
C GLY A 180 -18.14 14.90 -10.82
N PRO A 181 -17.01 15.61 -11.06
CA PRO A 181 -15.68 15.00 -11.08
C PRO A 181 -15.31 14.28 -9.76
N SER A 182 -15.75 14.84 -8.63
CA SER A 182 -15.47 14.27 -7.30
C SER A 182 -16.17 12.95 -7.02
N ALA A 183 -17.32 12.67 -7.66
CA ALA A 183 -18.05 11.44 -7.46
C ALA A 183 -17.23 10.23 -7.90
N MET A 184 -16.59 10.32 -9.08
CA MET A 184 -15.76 9.25 -9.61
C MET A 184 -14.50 9.05 -8.75
N ALA A 185 -13.85 10.12 -8.31
CA ALA A 185 -12.69 10.05 -7.44
C ALA A 185 -13.03 9.35 -6.11
N HIS A 186 -14.16 9.73 -5.49
CA HIS A 186 -14.62 9.13 -4.23
C HIS A 186 -15.01 7.66 -4.40
N VAL A 187 -15.81 7.32 -5.42
CA VAL A 187 -16.20 5.92 -5.69
C VAL A 187 -14.97 5.05 -5.98
N THR A 188 -14.00 5.58 -6.72
CA THR A 188 -12.75 4.88 -6.97
C THR A 188 -11.97 4.66 -5.68
N HIS A 189 -11.86 5.68 -4.82
CA HIS A 189 -11.19 5.58 -3.53
C HIS A 189 -11.82 4.50 -2.64
N ASP A 190 -13.15 4.50 -2.53
CA ASP A 190 -13.91 3.53 -1.73
C ASP A 190 -13.79 2.09 -2.27
N THR A 191 -13.87 1.95 -3.61
CA THR A 191 -13.65 0.67 -4.30
C THR A 191 -12.24 0.15 -4.07
N LEU A 192 -11.22 1.00 -4.21
CA LEU A 192 -9.82 0.63 -3.98
C LEU A 192 -9.59 0.20 -2.54
N MET A 193 -10.25 0.85 -1.57
CA MET A 193 -10.13 0.46 -0.17
C MET A 193 -10.73 -0.94 0.07
N THR A 194 -11.90 -1.22 -0.50
CA THR A 194 -12.52 -2.56 -0.44
C THR A 194 -11.58 -3.64 -1.02
N VAL A 195 -11.00 -3.38 -2.20
CA VAL A 195 -10.03 -4.28 -2.84
C VAL A 195 -8.77 -4.43 -1.97
N LEU A 196 -8.24 -3.33 -1.42
CA LEU A 196 -7.07 -3.34 -0.55
C LEU A 196 -7.31 -4.19 0.70
N MET A 197 -8.48 -4.08 1.34
CA MET A 197 -8.83 -4.91 2.50
C MET A 197 -8.88 -6.40 2.16
N ALA A 198 -9.44 -6.77 1.01
CA ALA A 198 -9.44 -8.16 0.55
C ALA A 198 -8.01 -8.70 0.32
N VAL A 199 -7.15 -7.93 -0.36
CA VAL A 199 -5.75 -8.32 -0.62
C VAL A 199 -4.93 -8.34 0.67
N ALA A 200 -5.15 -7.40 1.58
CA ALA A 200 -4.51 -7.36 2.90
C ALA A 200 -4.91 -8.56 3.76
N ALA A 201 -6.19 -8.96 3.73
CA ALA A 201 -6.65 -10.18 4.40
C ALA A 201 -5.95 -11.42 3.83
N ALA A 202 -5.87 -11.55 2.50
CA ALA A 202 -5.13 -12.65 1.86
C ALA A 202 -3.63 -12.66 2.27
N HIS A 203 -3.00 -11.48 2.38
CA HIS A 203 -1.63 -11.35 2.86
C HIS A 203 -1.46 -11.84 4.31
N ILE A 204 -2.35 -11.42 5.21
CA ILE A 204 -2.33 -11.83 6.63
C ILE A 204 -2.58 -13.33 6.77
N LEU A 205 -3.56 -13.87 6.05
CA LEU A 205 -3.85 -15.30 6.02
C LEU A 205 -2.65 -16.11 5.53
N GLY A 206 -1.98 -15.64 4.48
CA GLY A 206 -0.72 -16.24 4.03
C GLY A 206 0.35 -16.21 5.12
N ALA A 207 0.53 -15.09 5.81
CA ALA A 207 1.48 -14.98 6.90
C ALA A 207 1.17 -15.96 8.06
N PHE A 208 -0.11 -16.12 8.40
CA PHE A 208 -0.56 -17.10 9.40
C PHE A 208 -0.39 -18.54 8.94
N TRP A 209 -0.68 -18.84 7.68
CA TRP A 209 -0.42 -20.16 7.10
C TRP A 209 1.06 -20.54 7.23
N HIS A 210 1.96 -19.62 6.89
CA HIS A 210 3.40 -19.81 7.04
C HIS A 210 3.81 -19.95 8.52
N GLN A 211 3.22 -19.17 9.42
CA GLN A 211 3.56 -19.20 10.84
C GLN A 211 3.09 -20.47 11.56
N PHE A 212 1.84 -20.90 11.33
CA PHE A 212 1.19 -21.93 12.14
C PHE A 212 1.16 -23.31 11.47
N ILE A 213 1.10 -23.37 10.14
CA ILE A 213 0.99 -24.63 9.39
C ILE A 213 2.36 -25.03 8.84
N ILE A 214 2.98 -24.17 8.02
CA ILE A 214 4.32 -24.47 7.45
C ILE A 214 5.41 -24.38 8.52
N LYS A 215 5.24 -23.48 9.50
CA LYS A 215 6.16 -23.25 10.62
C LYS A 215 7.60 -22.93 10.16
N ASP A 216 7.72 -22.20 9.05
CA ASP A 216 9.03 -21.80 8.49
C ASP A 216 9.65 -20.57 9.18
N GLY A 217 8.90 -19.94 10.09
CA GLY A 217 9.35 -18.76 10.83
C GLY A 217 9.31 -17.47 10.02
N LEU A 218 8.49 -17.39 8.96
CA LEU A 218 8.35 -16.21 8.10
C LEU A 218 8.15 -14.91 8.89
N LEU A 219 7.30 -14.88 9.91
CA LEU A 219 7.06 -13.69 10.72
C LEU A 219 8.31 -13.22 11.48
N GLY A 220 9.26 -14.13 11.74
CA GLY A 220 10.56 -13.80 12.32
C GLY A 220 11.34 -12.81 11.45
N ARG A 221 11.08 -12.77 10.14
CA ARG A 221 11.71 -11.79 9.23
C ARG A 221 11.19 -10.37 9.41
N MET A 222 9.98 -10.21 9.98
CA MET A 222 9.35 -8.92 10.30
C MET A 222 9.48 -8.55 11.79
N SER A 223 10.43 -9.16 12.50
CA SER A 223 10.71 -8.85 13.91
C SER A 223 11.83 -7.81 14.05
N LEU A 224 11.68 -6.90 15.03
CA LEU A 224 12.76 -5.97 15.42
C LEU A 224 13.93 -6.68 16.13
N ARG A 225 13.69 -7.88 16.66
CA ARG A 225 14.66 -8.64 17.43
C ARG A 225 15.61 -9.38 16.50
N ARG A 226 16.82 -8.86 16.33
CA ARG A 226 17.92 -9.59 15.69
C ARG A 226 18.29 -10.76 16.62
N LYS A 227 17.94 -12.00 16.27
CA LYS A 227 18.57 -13.16 16.91
C LYS A 227 20.06 -13.05 16.55
N GLY A 228 20.91 -12.78 17.54
CA GLY A 228 22.34 -12.63 17.31
C GLY A 228 22.86 -13.84 16.54
N ARG A 229 23.70 -13.60 15.52
CA ARG A 229 24.54 -14.67 14.96
C ARG A 229 25.18 -15.35 16.17
N ARG A 230 24.87 -16.63 16.40
CA ARG A 230 25.70 -17.41 17.32
C ARG A 230 27.10 -17.39 16.70
N PRO A 231 28.14 -16.92 17.40
CA PRO A 231 29.50 -17.14 16.91
C PRO A 231 29.67 -18.66 16.80
N VAL A 232 30.08 -19.11 15.61
CA VAL A 232 30.57 -20.47 15.38
C VAL A 232 31.98 -20.54 15.93
#